data_AF-A0A453EPA7-F1
#
_entry.id   AF-A0A453EPA7-F1
#
_cell.length_a   1.000
_cell.length_b   1.000
_cell.length_c   1.000
_cell.angle_alpha   90.00
_cell.angle_beta   90.00
_cell.angle_gamma   90.00
#
_symmetry.space_group_name_H-M   'P 1'
#
loop_
_entity.id
_entity.type
_entity.pdbx_description
1 polymer ?
#
loop_
_entity_poly.entity_id
_entity_poly.type
_entity_poly.pdbx_seq_one_letter_code
_entity_poly.pdbx_strand_id
1 'polypeptide(L)'
;MKLAPSNDTSPLRRHWQEFLYFVEENWKRIWVMTLWISICIALFIWKFIQYRNRAVFHIMGYCVATAKGAAETLKFNMALVLLPVCRNTITWIRSKTKIGAVVPFNDNINFHKVIAAGVAVGVALHAGAHLTCDFPLLLHASDAKYEPMKPFFGDKRPPNYWWFVKGTAGWTGIVMVVLMSIAFVLAQPWFRRNKLKDTNPLKKMTGFNAFWFTHHLFAIVYALLIVHGTSLYLTKEWYKKSVKAYTLMPLKNAMVNIDTY
;
A
#
# COMPACT_ATOMS: atom_id res chain seq x y z
N MET A 1 -31.74 -16.61 -6.94
CA MET A 1 -32.74 -17.44 -7.64
C MET A 1 -31.96 -18.35 -8.57
N LYS A 2 -31.86 -19.66 -8.28
CA LYS A 2 -31.14 -20.62 -9.15
C LYS A 2 -31.98 -20.82 -10.42
N LEU A 3 -31.42 -20.56 -11.60
CA LEU A 3 -32.15 -20.75 -12.86
C LEU A 3 -32.27 -22.25 -13.20
N ALA A 4 -33.44 -22.59 -13.73
CA ALA A 4 -33.71 -23.88 -14.35
C ALA A 4 -32.81 -24.10 -15.57
N PRO A 5 -32.45 -25.36 -15.91
CA PRO A 5 -31.51 -25.63 -16.99
C PRO A 5 -32.12 -25.21 -18.33
N SER A 6 -31.49 -24.27 -19.04
CA SER A 6 -31.85 -23.97 -20.43
C SER A 6 -31.21 -25.01 -21.36
N ASN A 7 -32.02 -25.63 -22.22
CA ASN A 7 -31.66 -26.70 -23.16
C ASN A 7 -30.77 -26.27 -24.36
N ASP A 8 -29.95 -25.22 -24.21
CA ASP A 8 -29.22 -24.61 -25.31
C ASP A 8 -27.73 -25.05 -25.32
N THR A 9 -27.26 -25.56 -26.45
CA THR A 9 -26.15 -26.52 -26.56
C THR A 9 -24.77 -25.92 -26.83
N SER A 10 -24.64 -24.61 -27.08
CA SER A 10 -23.32 -24.03 -27.38
C SER A 10 -22.54 -23.72 -26.09
N PRO A 11 -21.33 -24.28 -25.90
CA PRO A 11 -20.52 -24.01 -24.71
C PRO A 11 -20.21 -22.53 -24.55
N LEU A 12 -19.96 -21.81 -25.64
CA LEU A 12 -19.65 -20.37 -25.62
C LEU A 12 -20.79 -19.54 -25.03
N ARG A 13 -22.05 -19.81 -25.41
CA ARG A 13 -23.21 -19.08 -24.89
C ARG A 13 -23.45 -19.37 -23.42
N ARG A 14 -23.18 -20.60 -22.94
CA ARG A 14 -23.25 -20.94 -21.52
C ARG A 14 -22.22 -20.16 -20.70
N HIS A 15 -20.95 -20.16 -21.12
CA HIS A 15 -19.91 -19.39 -20.42
C HIS A 15 -20.19 -17.88 -20.46
N TRP A 16 -20.76 -17.37 -21.56
CA TRP A 16 -21.17 -15.97 -21.67
C TRP A 16 -22.30 -15.62 -20.70
N GLN A 17 -23.31 -16.48 -20.57
CA GLN A 17 -24.39 -16.31 -19.60
C GLN A 17 -23.86 -16.36 -18.16
N GLU A 18 -23.02 -17.34 -17.82
CA GLU A 18 -22.35 -17.44 -16.52
C GLU A 18 -21.54 -16.17 -16.19
N PHE A 19 -20.83 -15.62 -17.17
CA PHE A 19 -20.10 -14.36 -17.02
C PHE A 19 -21.04 -13.17 -16.77
N LEU A 20 -22.13 -13.04 -17.54
CA LEU A 20 -23.10 -11.97 -17.36
C LEU A 20 -23.76 -12.03 -15.98
N TYR A 21 -24.14 -13.24 -15.51
CA TYR A 21 -24.67 -13.43 -14.16
C TYR A 21 -23.63 -13.05 -13.09
N PHE A 22 -22.37 -13.45 -13.27
CA PHE A 22 -21.31 -13.05 -12.34
C PHE A 22 -21.15 -11.52 -12.28
N VAL A 23 -21.18 -10.85 -13.43
CA VAL A 23 -21.09 -9.38 -13.51
C VAL A 23 -22.29 -8.75 -12.83
N GLU A 24 -23.51 -9.21 -13.10
CA GLU A 24 -24.74 -8.70 -12.49
C GLU A 24 -24.75 -8.88 -10.97
N GLU A 25 -24.31 -10.03 -10.46
CA GLU A 25 -24.24 -10.28 -9.02
C GLU A 25 -23.14 -9.47 -8.32
N ASN A 26 -22.04 -9.14 -9.03
CA ASN A 26 -20.85 -8.52 -8.44
C ASN A 26 -20.56 -7.10 -8.97
N TRP A 27 -21.47 -6.46 -9.70
CA TRP A 27 -21.21 -5.19 -10.40
C TRP A 27 -20.67 -4.10 -9.48
N LYS A 28 -21.18 -3.98 -8.24
CA LYS A 28 -20.70 -3.00 -7.25
C LYS A 28 -19.25 -3.25 -6.85
N ARG A 29 -18.87 -4.52 -6.69
CA ARG A 29 -17.48 -4.92 -6.37
C ARG A 29 -16.58 -4.61 -7.55
N ILE A 30 -16.99 -5.00 -8.76
CA ILE A 30 -16.24 -4.73 -10.00
C ILE A 30 -16.04 -3.22 -10.17
N TRP A 31 -17.11 -2.43 -10.01
CA TRP A 31 -17.06 -0.97 -10.08
C TRP A 31 -16.05 -0.35 -9.11
N VAL A 32 -16.15 -0.69 -7.81
CA VAL A 32 -15.23 -0.15 -6.78
C VAL A 32 -13.78 -0.61 -7.02
N MET A 33 -13.58 -1.85 -7.47
CA MET A 33 -12.27 -2.39 -7.82
C MET A 33 -11.65 -1.66 -9.00
N THR A 34 -12.42 -1.46 -10.07
CA THR A 34 -11.98 -0.70 -11.25
C THR A 34 -11.62 0.71 -10.85
N LEU A 35 -12.47 1.41 -10.10
CA LEU A 35 -12.21 2.77 -9.63
C LEU A 35 -10.90 2.84 -8.81
N TRP A 36 -10.72 1.92 -7.86
CA TRP A 36 -9.52 1.85 -7.03
C TRP A 36 -8.24 1.61 -7.87
N ILE A 37 -8.29 0.67 -8.82
CA ILE A 37 -7.17 0.37 -9.72
C ILE A 37 -6.86 1.58 -10.62
N SER A 38 -7.88 2.22 -11.20
CA SER A 38 -7.72 3.41 -12.03
C SER A 38 -7.06 4.56 -11.27
N ILE A 39 -7.44 4.80 -10.01
CA ILE A 39 -6.78 5.81 -9.16
C ILE A 39 -5.32 5.43 -8.90
N CYS A 40 -5.03 4.17 -8.57
CA CYS A 40 -3.66 3.71 -8.36
C CYS A 40 -2.80 3.89 -9.62
N ILE A 41 -3.31 3.51 -10.80
CA ILE A 41 -2.63 3.69 -12.09
C ILE A 41 -2.38 5.17 -12.37
N ALA A 42 -3.40 6.02 -12.21
CA ALA A 42 -3.30 7.45 -12.45
C ALA A 42 -2.24 8.10 -11.54
N LEU A 43 -2.26 7.81 -10.24
CA LEU A 43 -1.28 8.32 -9.27
C LEU A 43 0.14 7.83 -9.60
N PHE A 44 0.30 6.55 -9.95
CA PHE A 44 1.58 6.00 -10.33
C PHE A 44 2.13 6.71 -11.57
N ILE A 45 1.34 6.78 -12.65
CA ILE A 45 1.74 7.41 -13.93
C ILE A 45 2.07 8.89 -13.73
N TRP A 46 1.22 9.63 -13.01
CA TRP A 46 1.44 11.04 -12.72
C TRP A 46 2.79 11.26 -12.05
N LYS A 47 3.09 10.48 -11.00
CA LYS A 47 4.33 10.62 -10.24
C LYS A 47 5.54 10.11 -11.01
N PHE A 48 5.37 9.05 -11.79
CA PHE A 48 6.39 8.48 -12.66
C PHE A 48 6.83 9.49 -13.73
N ILE A 49 5.88 10.11 -14.45
CA ILE A 49 6.17 11.16 -15.45
C ILE A 49 6.81 12.37 -14.77
N GLN A 50 6.31 12.78 -13.59
CA GLN A 50 6.92 13.86 -12.84
C GLN A 50 8.40 13.60 -12.53
N TYR A 51 8.77 12.39 -12.14
CA TYR A 51 10.16 12.06 -11.80
C TYR A 51 11.03 11.75 -13.01
N ARG A 52 10.45 11.29 -14.12
CA ARG A 52 11.15 11.21 -15.42
C ARG A 52 11.71 12.54 -15.88
N ASN A 53 11.00 13.63 -15.62
CA ASN A 53 11.38 14.98 -16.06
C ASN A 53 12.24 15.72 -15.01
N ARG A 54 12.83 15.01 -14.04
CA ARG A 54 13.71 15.60 -13.00
C ARG A 54 15.16 15.18 -13.21
N ALA A 55 16.08 16.03 -12.76
CA ALA A 55 17.52 15.76 -12.88
C ALA A 55 17.97 14.41 -12.27
N VAL A 56 17.30 13.95 -11.21
CA VAL A 56 17.58 12.65 -10.56
C VAL A 56 17.37 11.45 -11.51
N PHE A 57 16.52 11.60 -12.54
CA PHE A 57 16.29 10.57 -13.55
C PHE A 57 17.54 10.30 -14.40
N HIS A 58 18.40 11.29 -14.64
CA HIS A 58 19.62 11.09 -15.43
C HIS A 58 20.64 10.15 -14.76
N ILE A 59 20.47 9.91 -13.45
CA ILE A 59 21.30 8.98 -12.67
C ILE A 59 20.54 7.68 -12.43
N MET A 60 19.36 7.76 -11.82
CA MET A 60 18.61 6.62 -11.32
C MET A 60 17.62 6.03 -12.34
N GLY A 61 17.39 6.72 -13.46
CA GLY A 61 16.54 6.27 -14.55
C GLY A 61 15.14 5.83 -14.11
N TYR A 62 14.66 4.74 -14.69
CA TYR A 62 13.33 4.20 -14.39
C TYR A 62 13.17 3.71 -12.95
N CYS A 63 14.26 3.47 -12.22
CA CYS A 63 14.18 3.04 -10.83
C CYS A 63 13.60 4.14 -9.94
N VAL A 64 14.10 5.37 -10.02
CA VAL A 64 13.55 6.47 -9.20
C VAL A 64 12.13 6.82 -9.61
N ALA A 65 11.80 6.77 -10.90
CA ALA A 65 10.44 7.01 -11.38
C ALA A 65 9.47 5.95 -10.84
N THR A 66 9.86 4.68 -10.87
CA THR A 66 9.10 3.55 -10.31
C THR A 66 8.97 3.66 -8.80
N ALA A 67 10.06 3.95 -8.09
CA ALA A 67 10.09 4.09 -6.64
C ALA A 67 9.14 5.20 -6.17
N LYS A 68 9.09 6.32 -6.89
CA LYS A 68 8.21 7.45 -6.55
C LYS A 68 6.76 7.23 -7.00
N GLY A 69 6.54 6.59 -8.14
CA GLY A 69 5.22 6.08 -8.53
C GLY A 69 4.61 5.18 -7.46
N ALA A 70 5.36 4.15 -7.05
CA ALA A 70 4.97 3.22 -6.01
C ALA A 70 4.78 3.91 -4.64
N ALA A 71 5.62 4.90 -4.31
CA ALA A 71 5.44 5.68 -3.09
C ALA A 71 4.11 6.47 -3.07
N GLU A 72 3.67 7.00 -4.20
CA GLU A 72 2.41 7.77 -4.25
C GLU A 72 1.19 6.85 -4.12
N THR A 73 1.21 5.68 -4.78
CA THR A 73 0.16 4.67 -4.60
C THR A 73 0.16 4.09 -3.19
N LEU A 74 1.33 3.94 -2.56
CA LEU A 74 1.44 3.54 -1.16
C LEU A 74 0.78 4.53 -0.21
N LYS A 75 1.02 5.83 -0.36
CA LYS A 75 0.36 6.85 0.49
C LYS A 75 -1.15 6.74 0.41
N PHE A 76 -1.67 6.62 -0.81
CA PHE A 76 -3.10 6.45 -1.05
C PHE A 76 -3.64 5.17 -0.41
N ASN A 77 -3.00 4.03 -0.66
CA ASN A 77 -3.44 2.74 -0.12
C ASN A 77 -3.32 2.66 1.40
N MET A 78 -2.27 3.25 1.99
CA MET A 78 -2.14 3.37 3.44
C MET A 78 -3.26 4.24 4.02
N ALA A 79 -3.62 5.38 3.41
CA ALA A 79 -4.79 6.13 3.88
C ALA A 79 -6.11 5.33 3.74
N LEU A 80 -6.28 4.66 2.60
CA LEU A 80 -7.52 3.95 2.26
C LEU A 80 -7.71 2.67 3.10
N VAL A 81 -6.65 1.94 3.45
CA VAL A 81 -6.76 0.63 4.15
C VAL A 81 -7.41 0.73 5.53
N LEU A 82 -7.38 1.91 6.16
CA LEU A 82 -8.02 2.17 7.45
C LEU A 82 -9.53 2.42 7.32
N LEU A 83 -9.98 3.00 6.21
CA LEU A 83 -11.40 3.36 6.03
C LEU A 83 -12.35 2.15 6.18
N PRO A 84 -12.08 0.96 5.59
CA PRO A 84 -12.96 -0.20 5.71
C PRO A 84 -13.01 -0.82 7.12
N VAL A 85 -12.10 -0.47 8.03
CA VAL A 85 -12.11 -0.95 9.42
C VAL A 85 -12.67 0.09 10.40
N CYS A 86 -12.90 1.33 9.97
CA CYS A 86 -13.54 2.38 10.76
C CYS A 86 -15.06 2.20 10.81
N ARG A 87 -15.55 1.29 11.65
CA ARG A 87 -16.97 0.87 11.74
C ARG A 87 -17.95 2.04 11.90
N ASN A 88 -17.63 3.00 12.77
CA ASN A 88 -18.47 4.18 13.01
C ASN A 88 -18.56 5.07 11.77
N THR A 89 -17.43 5.32 11.10
CA THR A 89 -17.38 6.09 9.85
C THR A 89 -18.17 5.39 8.73
N ILE A 90 -17.99 4.08 8.56
CA ILE A 90 -18.73 3.31 7.54
C ILE A 90 -20.23 3.35 7.81
N THR A 91 -20.63 3.13 9.06
CA THR A 91 -22.04 3.14 9.46
C THR A 91 -22.65 4.52 9.23
N TRP A 92 -21.92 5.58 9.56
CA TRP A 92 -22.33 6.96 9.28
C TRP A 92 -22.47 7.21 7.77
N ILE A 93 -21.47 6.87 6.95
CA ILE A 93 -21.55 7.04 5.49
C ILE A 93 -22.75 6.27 4.93
N ARG A 94 -22.93 5.01 5.33
CA ARG A 94 -24.03 4.15 4.86
C ARG A 94 -25.41 4.70 5.24
N SER A 95 -25.55 5.27 6.45
CA SER A 95 -26.84 5.73 6.96
C SER A 95 -27.19 7.17 6.55
N LYS A 96 -26.18 8.02 6.35
CA LYS A 96 -26.37 9.45 6.03
C LYS A 96 -26.23 9.77 4.54
N THR A 97 -25.75 8.83 3.72
CA THR A 97 -25.59 9.04 2.27
C THR A 97 -26.28 7.94 1.47
N LYS A 98 -26.64 8.23 0.22
CA LYS A 98 -27.21 7.25 -0.72
C LYS A 98 -26.16 6.38 -1.42
N ILE A 99 -24.88 6.49 -1.02
CA ILE A 99 -23.77 5.82 -1.72
C ILE A 99 -23.79 4.29 -1.59
N GLY A 100 -24.57 3.73 -0.63
CA GLY A 100 -24.80 2.29 -0.51
C GLY A 100 -25.49 1.66 -1.74
N ALA A 101 -26.10 2.49 -2.61
CA ALA A 101 -26.59 2.05 -3.90
C ALA A 101 -25.47 1.56 -4.82
N VAL A 102 -24.26 2.13 -4.71
CA VAL A 102 -23.12 1.87 -5.62
C VAL A 102 -21.89 1.26 -4.91
N VAL A 103 -21.82 1.29 -3.58
CA VAL A 103 -20.71 0.73 -2.78
C VAL A 103 -21.17 -0.47 -1.94
N PRO A 104 -20.47 -1.63 -2.02
CA PRO A 104 -20.81 -2.82 -1.24
C PRO A 104 -20.20 -2.76 0.17
N PHE A 105 -20.76 -1.94 1.07
CA PHE A 105 -20.22 -1.72 2.42
C PHE A 105 -20.09 -3.00 3.28
N ASN A 106 -20.86 -4.04 3.00
CA ASN A 106 -20.78 -5.32 3.72
C ASN A 106 -19.48 -6.11 3.40
N ASP A 107 -18.78 -5.75 2.33
CA ASP A 107 -17.50 -6.35 1.93
C ASP A 107 -16.28 -5.55 2.39
N ASN A 108 -16.47 -4.59 3.30
CA ASN A 108 -15.41 -3.71 3.80
C ASN A 108 -14.14 -4.47 4.25
N ILE A 109 -14.27 -5.58 4.98
CA ILE A 109 -13.10 -6.37 5.42
C ILE A 109 -12.43 -7.10 4.26
N ASN A 110 -13.18 -7.52 3.24
CA ASN A 110 -12.57 -8.09 2.04
C ASN A 110 -11.83 -7.02 1.24
N PHE A 111 -12.40 -5.82 1.15
CA PHE A 111 -11.75 -4.68 0.52
C PHE A 111 -10.48 -4.25 1.26
N HIS A 112 -10.48 -4.24 2.61
CA HIS A 112 -9.28 -4.02 3.42
C HIS A 112 -8.13 -4.98 3.03
N LYS A 113 -8.42 -6.28 2.87
CA LYS A 113 -7.40 -7.27 2.46
C LYS A 113 -6.87 -7.01 1.05
N VAL A 114 -7.74 -6.61 0.12
CA VAL A 114 -7.36 -6.28 -1.26
C VAL A 114 -6.45 -5.05 -1.28
N ILE A 115 -6.81 -3.99 -0.54
CA ILE A 115 -5.97 -2.80 -0.41
C ILE A 115 -4.63 -3.19 0.26
N ALA A 116 -4.64 -4.05 1.28
CA ALA A 116 -3.42 -4.54 1.91
C ALA A 116 -2.51 -5.29 0.91
N ALA A 117 -3.07 -6.07 -0.02
CA ALA A 117 -2.29 -6.65 -1.12
C ALA A 117 -1.68 -5.57 -2.03
N GLY A 118 -2.43 -4.51 -2.35
CA GLY A 118 -1.91 -3.34 -3.05
C GLY A 118 -0.78 -2.62 -2.30
N VAL A 119 -0.89 -2.52 -0.97
CA VAL A 119 0.20 -2.01 -0.11
C VAL A 119 1.43 -2.90 -0.22
N ALA A 120 1.29 -4.22 -0.14
CA ALA A 120 2.43 -5.14 -0.26
C ALA A 120 3.16 -4.99 -1.61
N VAL A 121 2.41 -4.91 -2.72
CA VAL A 121 2.97 -4.65 -4.06
C VAL A 121 3.68 -3.29 -4.10
N GLY A 122 3.05 -2.24 -3.58
CA GLY A 122 3.65 -0.91 -3.50
C GLY A 122 4.95 -0.89 -2.69
N VAL A 123 4.99 -1.59 -1.55
CA VAL A 123 6.18 -1.69 -0.69
C VAL A 123 7.29 -2.42 -1.44
N ALA A 124 6.98 -3.55 -2.09
CA ALA A 124 7.97 -4.30 -2.85
C ALA A 124 8.59 -3.46 -3.98
N LEU A 125 7.77 -2.75 -4.75
CA LEU A 125 8.25 -1.87 -5.82
C LEU A 125 9.05 -0.68 -5.26
N HIS A 126 8.55 -0.03 -4.22
CA HIS A 126 9.18 1.15 -3.62
C HIS A 126 10.52 0.83 -2.94
N ALA A 127 10.50 -0.11 -1.99
CA ALA A 127 11.68 -0.50 -1.24
C ALA A 127 12.68 -1.25 -2.14
N GLY A 128 12.18 -2.13 -3.02
CA GLY A 128 13.01 -2.84 -3.99
C GLY A 128 13.77 -1.88 -4.88
N ALA A 129 13.09 -0.94 -5.55
CA ALA A 129 13.75 0.04 -6.42
C ALA A 129 14.79 0.90 -5.67
N HIS A 130 14.48 1.33 -4.44
CA HIS A 130 15.43 2.08 -3.62
C HIS A 130 16.68 1.25 -3.28
N LEU A 131 16.49 0.02 -2.80
CA LEU A 131 17.58 -0.81 -2.28
C LEU A 131 18.44 -1.43 -3.39
N THR A 132 17.85 -1.86 -4.51
CA THR A 132 18.57 -2.62 -5.55
C THR A 132 19.10 -1.75 -6.67
N CYS A 133 18.55 -0.55 -6.87
CA CYS A 133 18.86 0.26 -8.04
C CYS A 133 19.20 1.73 -7.72
N ASP A 134 18.35 2.46 -7.00
CA ASP A 134 18.59 3.89 -6.76
C ASP A 134 19.87 4.12 -5.94
N PHE A 135 20.05 3.42 -4.81
CA PHE A 135 21.23 3.60 -3.98
C PHE A 135 22.51 3.19 -4.72
N PRO A 136 22.60 2.00 -5.37
CA PRO A 136 23.76 1.65 -6.17
C PRO A 136 24.06 2.64 -7.31
N LEU A 137 23.06 3.08 -8.07
CA LEU A 137 23.27 4.02 -9.18
C LEU A 137 23.79 5.38 -8.70
N LEU A 138 23.28 5.88 -7.57
CA LEU A 138 23.75 7.15 -7.01
C LEU A 138 25.18 7.05 -6.47
N LEU A 139 25.57 5.91 -5.90
CA LEU A 139 26.95 5.67 -5.43
C LEU A 139 27.98 5.66 -6.55
N HIS A 140 27.60 5.16 -7.74
CA HIS A 140 28.49 5.02 -8.89
C HIS A 140 28.35 6.14 -9.93
N ALA A 141 27.55 7.18 -9.65
CA ALA A 141 27.36 8.31 -10.54
C ALA A 141 28.67 9.11 -10.70
N SER A 142 29.08 9.45 -11.93
CA SER A 142 30.23 10.35 -12.14
C SER A 142 29.99 11.72 -11.49
N ASP A 143 31.06 12.45 -11.17
CA ASP A 143 30.96 13.75 -10.49
C ASP A 143 30.08 14.74 -11.27
N ALA A 144 30.24 14.77 -12.60
CA ALA A 144 29.40 15.59 -13.48
C ALA A 144 27.90 15.23 -13.40
N LYS A 145 27.57 13.93 -13.26
CA LYS A 145 26.19 13.48 -13.08
C LYS A 145 25.68 13.75 -11.66
N TYR A 146 26.56 13.78 -10.67
CA TYR A 146 26.21 14.02 -9.27
C TYR A 146 25.98 15.51 -8.95
N GLU A 147 26.54 16.44 -9.72
CA GLU A 147 26.36 17.89 -9.54
C GLU A 147 24.90 18.33 -9.23
N PRO A 148 23.88 17.93 -10.02
CA PRO A 148 22.49 18.30 -9.73
C PRO A 148 21.92 17.67 -8.44
N MET A 149 22.60 16.67 -7.86
CA MET A 149 22.19 15.96 -6.64
C MET A 149 22.70 16.61 -5.36
N LYS A 150 23.69 17.50 -5.44
CA LYS A 150 24.24 18.20 -4.28
C LYS A 150 23.19 18.90 -3.41
N PRO A 151 22.15 19.56 -3.95
CA PRO A 151 21.10 20.16 -3.13
C PRO A 151 20.33 19.14 -2.27
N PHE A 152 20.28 17.87 -2.68
CA PHE A 152 19.49 16.82 -2.03
C PHE A 152 20.33 15.92 -1.11
N PHE A 153 21.59 15.67 -1.47
CA PHE A 153 22.47 14.71 -0.80
C PHE A 153 23.75 15.33 -0.21
N GLY A 154 23.98 16.63 -0.43
CA GLY A 154 25.17 17.37 0.02
C GLY A 154 26.28 17.42 -1.03
N ASP A 155 27.31 18.24 -0.78
CA ASP A 155 28.41 18.43 -1.74
C ASP A 155 29.26 17.18 -1.93
N LYS A 156 29.42 16.38 -0.86
CA LYS A 156 30.13 15.10 -0.91
C LYS A 156 29.13 13.98 -1.17
N ARG A 157 29.40 13.21 -2.23
CA ARG A 157 28.64 12.00 -2.56
C ARG A 157 28.63 11.04 -1.36
N PRO A 158 27.50 10.35 -1.09
CA PRO A 158 27.44 9.33 -0.05
C PRO A 158 28.60 8.33 -0.17
N PRO A 159 29.33 8.05 0.91
CA PRO A 159 30.58 7.30 0.84
C PRO A 159 30.37 5.80 0.59
N ASN A 160 29.20 5.26 0.96
CA ASN A 160 28.85 3.86 0.80
C ASN A 160 27.35 3.64 0.97
N TYR A 161 26.90 2.41 0.72
CA TYR A 161 25.49 2.01 0.82
C TYR A 161 24.89 2.23 2.22
N TRP A 162 25.68 2.01 3.27
CA TRP A 162 25.23 2.16 4.66
C TRP A 162 24.85 3.59 5.02
N TRP A 163 25.37 4.60 4.30
CA TRP A 163 24.95 5.98 4.48
C TRP A 163 23.45 6.15 4.21
N PHE A 164 22.91 5.51 3.17
CA PHE A 164 21.47 5.56 2.86
C PHE A 164 20.65 4.78 3.87
N VAL A 165 21.13 3.60 4.25
CA VAL A 165 20.44 2.70 5.20
C VAL A 165 20.36 3.32 6.60
N LYS A 166 21.43 3.96 7.08
CA LYS A 166 21.47 4.63 8.38
C LYS A 166 20.78 5.99 8.36
N GLY A 167 20.62 6.60 7.19
CA GLY A 167 19.84 7.82 7.02
C GLY A 167 18.39 7.64 7.47
N THR A 168 17.73 8.73 7.87
CA THR A 168 16.38 8.66 8.47
C THR A 168 15.37 7.92 7.60
N ALA A 169 15.40 8.13 6.27
CA ALA A 169 14.49 7.40 5.38
C ALA A 169 14.84 5.90 5.29
N GLY A 170 16.12 5.53 5.35
CA GLY A 170 16.56 4.13 5.26
C GLY A 170 16.09 3.30 6.45
N TRP A 171 16.48 3.68 7.67
CA TRP A 171 16.19 2.86 8.85
C TRP A 171 14.69 2.83 9.16
N THR A 172 13.98 3.96 9.01
CA THR A 172 12.52 4.00 9.20
C THR A 172 11.81 3.10 8.20
N GLY A 173 12.27 3.10 6.93
CA GLY A 173 11.75 2.23 5.89
C GLY A 173 11.92 0.74 6.22
N ILE A 174 13.13 0.34 6.63
CA ILE A 174 13.43 -1.04 6.99
C ILE A 174 12.61 -1.50 8.20
N VAL A 175 12.53 -0.69 9.26
CA VAL A 175 11.73 -1.02 10.45
C VAL A 175 10.25 -1.18 10.07
N MET A 176 9.70 -0.27 9.26
CA MET A 176 8.32 -0.42 8.76
C MET A 176 8.13 -1.72 7.97
N VAL A 177 9.03 -2.06 7.04
CA VAL A 177 8.94 -3.30 6.25
C VAL A 177 8.96 -4.54 7.14
N VAL A 178 9.82 -4.57 8.17
CA VAL A 178 9.89 -5.70 9.12
C VAL A 178 8.60 -5.83 9.91
N LEU A 179 8.11 -4.74 10.52
CA LEU A 179 6.88 -4.75 11.30
C LEU A 179 5.67 -5.14 10.45
N MET A 180 5.58 -4.59 9.23
CA MET A 180 4.53 -4.95 8.28
C MET A 180 4.63 -6.42 7.88
N SER A 181 5.83 -6.95 7.58
CA SER A 181 6.00 -8.36 7.22
C SER A 181 5.49 -9.30 8.33
N ILE A 182 5.79 -9.00 9.59
CA ILE A 182 5.27 -9.75 10.75
C ILE A 182 3.74 -9.70 10.77
N ALA A 183 3.15 -8.50 10.68
CA ALA A 183 1.70 -8.34 10.69
C ALA A 183 1.02 -9.07 9.52
N PHE A 184 1.55 -8.95 8.30
CA PHE A 184 1.02 -9.59 7.09
C PHE A 184 1.07 -11.12 7.16
N VAL A 185 2.16 -11.69 7.67
CA VAL A 185 2.31 -13.13 7.86
C VAL A 185 1.29 -13.64 8.87
N LEU A 186 1.19 -12.99 10.03
CA LEU A 186 0.25 -13.39 11.08
C LEU A 186 -1.22 -13.07 10.74
N ALA A 187 -1.48 -12.19 9.77
CA ALA A 187 -2.80 -11.95 9.18
C ALA A 187 -3.35 -13.14 8.39
N GLN A 188 -2.46 -13.98 7.84
CA GLN A 188 -2.88 -15.03 6.91
C GLN A 188 -3.81 -16.02 7.58
N PRO A 189 -4.83 -16.54 6.86
CA PRO A 189 -5.85 -17.42 7.45
C PRO A 189 -5.28 -18.64 8.18
N TRP A 190 -4.16 -19.20 7.72
CA TRP A 190 -3.52 -20.35 8.37
C TRP A 190 -2.80 -19.98 9.68
N PHE A 191 -2.22 -18.78 9.79
CA PHE A 191 -1.56 -18.30 11.02
C PHE A 191 -2.62 -17.82 12.02
N ARG A 192 -3.55 -16.96 11.58
CA ARG A 192 -4.60 -16.41 12.43
C ARG A 192 -5.54 -17.48 13.01
N ARG A 193 -5.84 -18.54 12.24
CA ARG A 193 -6.74 -19.64 12.67
C ARG A 193 -5.99 -20.84 13.28
N ASN A 194 -4.69 -20.71 13.58
CA ASN A 194 -3.86 -21.76 14.17
C ASN A 194 -3.96 -23.10 13.42
N LYS A 195 -3.87 -23.06 12.09
CA LYS A 195 -3.96 -24.25 11.23
C LYS A 195 -2.58 -24.87 10.89
N LEU A 196 -1.51 -24.42 11.55
CA LEU A 196 -0.19 -25.00 11.35
C LEU A 196 -0.10 -26.39 12.00
N LYS A 197 0.66 -27.29 11.38
CA LYS A 197 1.00 -28.60 11.93
C LYS A 197 1.77 -28.44 13.24
N ASP A 198 1.57 -29.35 14.19
CA ASP A 198 2.26 -29.35 15.50
C ASP A 198 3.79 -29.41 15.39
N THR A 199 4.30 -29.96 14.30
CA THR A 199 5.73 -30.02 13.99
C THR A 199 6.33 -28.69 13.53
N ASN A 200 5.50 -27.67 13.27
CA ASN A 200 5.99 -26.36 12.82
C ASN A 200 6.44 -25.53 14.04
N PRO A 201 7.72 -25.09 14.11
CA PRO A 201 8.23 -24.31 15.25
C PRO A 201 7.50 -22.98 15.45
N LEU A 202 6.87 -22.44 14.40
CA LEU A 202 6.12 -21.19 14.45
C LEU A 202 4.70 -21.36 15.03
N LYS A 203 4.23 -22.59 15.28
CA LYS A 203 2.87 -22.85 15.79
C LYS A 203 2.57 -22.08 17.08
N LYS A 204 3.56 -21.97 17.97
CA LYS A 204 3.45 -21.24 19.25
C LYS A 204 3.19 -19.73 19.07
N MET A 205 3.51 -19.18 17.91
CA MET A 205 3.32 -17.76 17.57
C MET A 205 2.04 -17.52 16.74
N THR A 206 1.14 -18.50 16.67
CA THR A 206 -0.08 -18.43 15.86
C THR A 206 -1.35 -18.29 16.70
N GLY A 207 -2.45 -17.91 16.06
CA GLY A 207 -3.73 -17.69 16.73
C GLY A 207 -4.22 -16.24 16.67
N PHE A 208 -5.44 -16.03 17.16
CA PHE A 208 -6.11 -14.74 17.05
C PHE A 208 -5.41 -13.64 17.88
N ASN A 209 -4.93 -13.95 19.08
CA ASN A 209 -4.21 -12.98 19.92
C ASN A 209 -2.92 -12.51 19.24
N ALA A 210 -2.14 -13.44 18.68
CA ALA A 210 -0.91 -13.10 17.94
C ALA A 210 -1.21 -12.18 16.74
N PHE A 211 -2.26 -12.51 15.96
CA PHE A 211 -2.77 -11.63 14.91
C PHE A 211 -3.13 -10.23 15.44
N TRP A 212 -3.89 -10.17 16.53
CA TRP A 212 -4.43 -8.92 17.08
C TRP A 212 -3.31 -8.01 17.60
N PHE A 213 -2.41 -8.53 18.43
CA PHE A 213 -1.29 -7.75 18.97
C PHE A 213 -0.34 -7.26 17.87
N THR A 214 -0.02 -8.13 16.91
CA THR A 214 0.87 -7.72 15.81
C THR A 214 0.20 -6.80 14.81
N HIS A 215 -1.13 -6.84 14.65
CA HIS A 215 -1.83 -5.84 13.85
C HIS A 215 -1.73 -4.44 14.47
N HIS A 216 -1.76 -4.30 15.79
CA HIS A 216 -1.63 -2.99 16.47
C HIS A 216 -0.27 -2.31 16.24
N LEU A 217 0.75 -3.03 15.75
CA LEU A 217 1.99 -2.44 15.24
C LEU A 217 1.73 -1.42 14.13
N PHE A 218 0.54 -1.41 13.50
CA PHE A 218 0.13 -0.35 12.58
C PHE A 218 0.36 1.05 13.17
N ALA A 219 0.10 1.28 14.46
CA ALA A 219 0.29 2.59 15.08
C ALA A 219 1.75 3.08 14.96
N ILE A 220 2.70 2.18 15.22
CA ILE A 220 4.14 2.45 15.08
C ILE A 220 4.48 2.65 13.59
N VAL A 221 3.95 1.81 12.71
CA VAL A 221 4.18 1.93 11.25
C VAL A 221 3.70 3.28 10.72
N TYR A 222 2.53 3.79 11.14
CA TYR A 222 2.04 5.11 10.71
C TYR A 222 2.87 6.26 11.28
N ALA A 223 3.31 6.17 12.53
CA ALA A 223 4.23 7.17 13.10
C ALA A 223 5.54 7.22 12.30
N LEU A 224 6.13 6.06 12.02
CA LEU A 224 7.33 5.94 11.19
C LEU A 224 7.07 6.38 9.74
N LEU A 225 5.90 6.15 9.18
CA LEU A 225 5.53 6.58 7.83
C LEU A 225 5.52 8.11 7.70
N ILE A 226 5.05 8.81 8.74
CA ILE A 226 5.10 10.28 8.79
C ILE A 226 6.54 10.77 8.83
N VAL A 227 7.39 10.17 9.68
CA VAL A 227 8.83 10.51 9.76
C VAL A 227 9.52 10.21 8.44
N HIS A 228 9.39 9.00 7.92
CA HIS A 228 9.94 8.54 6.65
C HIS A 228 9.53 9.46 5.48
N GLY A 229 8.24 9.77 5.39
CA GLY A 229 7.67 10.62 4.36
C GLY A 229 8.03 12.11 4.49
N THR A 230 8.41 12.57 5.68
CA THR A 230 8.87 13.95 5.90
C THR A 230 10.37 14.12 5.76
N SER A 231 11.16 13.06 5.95
CA SER A 231 12.61 13.03 5.75
C SER A 231 13.04 12.74 4.30
N LEU A 232 12.16 12.95 3.32
CA LEU A 232 12.47 12.69 1.91
C LEU A 232 13.56 13.62 1.38
N TYR A 233 14.70 13.02 0.99
CA TYR A 233 15.85 13.69 0.39
C TYR A 233 15.49 14.59 -0.82
N LEU A 234 14.45 14.23 -1.58
CA LEU A 234 14.13 14.81 -2.90
C LEU A 234 13.02 15.86 -2.90
N THR A 235 12.51 16.26 -1.73
CA THR A 235 11.47 17.29 -1.57
C THR A 235 11.66 18.04 -0.25
N LYS A 236 12.30 19.22 -0.29
CA LYS A 236 12.55 20.05 0.90
C LYS A 236 11.31 20.79 1.39
N GLU A 237 10.42 21.19 0.49
CA GLU A 237 9.29 22.05 0.84
C GLU A 237 8.16 21.28 1.53
N TRP A 238 7.82 21.71 2.75
CA TRP A 238 6.92 21.01 3.66
C TRP A 238 5.48 20.87 3.13
N TYR A 239 4.99 21.83 2.35
CA TYR A 239 3.64 21.81 1.77
C TYR A 239 3.56 20.93 0.51
N LYS A 240 4.69 20.61 -0.14
CA LYS A 240 4.75 19.64 -1.25
C LYS A 240 4.79 18.19 -0.76
N LYS A 241 4.87 17.97 0.57
CA LYS A 241 4.88 16.64 1.19
C LYS A 241 3.43 16.16 1.35
N SER A 242 2.93 15.44 0.34
CA SER A 242 1.55 14.91 0.30
C SER A 242 1.17 13.95 1.44
N VAL A 243 2.13 13.50 2.25
CA VAL A 243 1.92 12.52 3.33
C VAL A 243 0.96 13.03 4.41
N LYS A 244 1.05 14.29 4.83
CA LYS A 244 0.15 14.85 5.86
C LYS A 244 -1.31 14.95 5.39
N ALA A 245 -1.53 15.21 4.11
CA ALA A 245 -2.88 15.36 3.54
C ALA A 245 -3.66 14.04 3.56
N TYR A 246 -2.97 12.90 3.38
CA TYR A 246 -3.62 11.60 3.27
C TYR A 246 -3.82 10.87 4.61
N THR A 247 -2.93 11.05 5.59
CA THR A 247 -2.87 10.14 6.76
C THR A 247 -3.56 10.64 8.03
N LEU A 248 -3.67 11.95 8.25
CA LEU A 248 -4.09 12.48 9.57
C LEU A 248 -5.58 12.29 9.89
N MET A 249 -6.47 12.33 8.88
CA MET A 249 -7.92 12.20 9.10
C MET A 249 -8.38 10.75 9.35
N PRO A 250 -7.88 9.72 8.65
CA PRO A 250 -8.27 8.32 8.90
C PRO A 250 -7.71 7.76 10.22
N LEU A 251 -6.52 8.18 10.65
CA LEU A 251 -5.87 7.70 11.89
C LEU A 251 -6.68 8.01 13.15
N LYS A 252 -7.21 9.23 13.26
CA LYS A 252 -8.03 9.66 14.41
C LYS A 252 -9.27 8.78 14.58
N ASN A 253 -9.95 8.43 13.49
CA ASN A 253 -11.16 7.61 13.52
C ASN A 253 -10.86 6.12 13.71
N ALA A 254 -9.70 5.63 13.26
CA ALA A 254 -9.28 4.26 13.49
C ALA A 254 -8.96 4.02 14.98
N MET A 255 -8.24 4.94 15.62
CA MET A 255 -7.83 4.82 17.03
C MET A 255 -9.02 4.87 18.00
N VAL A 256 -9.98 5.77 17.81
CA VAL A 256 -11.18 5.89 18.68
C VAL A 256 -12.09 4.65 18.65
N ASN A 257 -12.04 3.85 17.58
CA ASN A 257 -12.87 2.65 17.45
C ASN A 257 -12.17 1.38 17.98
N ILE A 258 -10.89 1.45 18.34
CA ILE A 258 -10.13 0.32 18.88
C ILE A 258 -10.40 0.15 20.38
N ASP A 259 -10.80 1.23 21.07
CA ASP A 259 -11.14 1.22 22.51
C ASP A 259 -12.54 0.63 22.81
N THR A 260 -13.16 -0.09 21.86
CA THR A 260 -14.50 -0.69 22.01
C THR A 260 -14.52 -2.21 21.82
N TYR A 261 -13.41 -2.88 22.10
CA TYR A 261 -13.31 -4.33 22.20
C TYR A 261 -12.71 -4.76 23.53
#